data_AF-A0A943KBJ1-F1
#
_entry.id   AF-A0A943KBJ1-F1
#
_cell.length_a   1.000
_cell.length_b   1.000
_cell.length_c   1.000
_cell.angle_alpha   90.00
_cell.angle_beta   90.00
_cell.angle_gamma   90.00
#
_symmetry.space_group_name_H-M   'P 1'
#
loop_
_entity.id
_entity.type
_entity.pdbx_description
1 polymer ?
#
loop_
_entity_poly.entity_id
_entity_poly.type
_entity_poly.pdbx_seq_one_letter_code
_entity_poly.pdbx_strand_id
1 'polypeptide(L)'
;MKHSHTKNLVITAFCLALCVVLPMAFHAIGAGQAFLPMHIPVLLCGFLCGWQYGAVCGLLGPLLSSLLTGMPPIFPIAPAMMLELCAYGLLTGLFYRRLGGNLYLSLIGAMLGGRVVSGIANAVLMGIAGKPYGLSMFLSAAFVTALPGILIQLVAIPLLVAALQKAGLAEKPKRHRAA
;
A
#
# COMPACT_ATOMS: atom_id res chain seq x y z
N MET A 1 19.51 7.05 -1.40
CA MET A 1 19.73 5.63 -1.07
C MET A 1 20.38 4.98 -2.30
N LYS A 2 21.66 4.61 -2.26
CA LYS A 2 22.31 3.82 -3.32
C LYS A 2 22.25 2.35 -2.91
N HIS A 3 21.07 1.74 -2.96
CA HIS A 3 21.02 0.29 -3.11
C HIS A 3 21.39 -0.04 -4.55
N SER A 4 22.13 -1.13 -4.77
CA SER A 4 22.28 -1.66 -6.13
C SER A 4 20.89 -1.91 -6.72
N HIS A 5 20.68 -1.55 -7.99
CA HIS A 5 19.40 -1.71 -8.68
C HIS A 5 18.84 -3.12 -8.50
N THR A 6 19.71 -4.13 -8.49
CA THR A 6 19.37 -5.53 -8.24
C THR A 6 18.74 -5.77 -6.87
N LYS A 7 19.26 -5.16 -5.79
CA LYS A 7 18.71 -5.33 -4.43
C LYS A 7 17.30 -4.76 -4.32
N ASN A 8 17.06 -3.58 -4.88
CA ASN A 8 15.72 -2.98 -4.88
C ASN A 8 14.74 -3.85 -5.68
N LEU A 9 15.17 -4.36 -6.84
CA LEU A 9 14.35 -5.21 -7.68
C LEU A 9 13.94 -6.50 -6.96
N VAL A 10 14.87 -7.15 -6.26
CA VAL A 10 14.59 -8.35 -5.44
C VAL A 10 13.63 -8.05 -4.30
N ILE A 11 13.82 -6.94 -3.57
CA ILE A 11 12.91 -6.56 -2.48
C ILE A 11 11.51 -6.25 -3.03
N THR A 12 11.41 -5.54 -4.15
CA THR A 12 10.12 -5.27 -4.80
C THR A 12 9.44 -6.55 -5.27
N ALA A 13 10.18 -7.48 -5.88
CA ALA A 13 9.64 -8.78 -6.28
C ALA A 13 9.15 -9.60 -5.07
N PHE A 14 9.89 -9.57 -3.96
CA PHE A 14 9.46 -10.20 -2.72
C PHE A 14 8.19 -9.54 -2.15
N CYS A 15 8.11 -8.22 -2.11
CA CYS A 15 6.90 -7.50 -1.71
C CYS A 15 5.71 -7.81 -2.63
N LEU A 16 5.93 -7.95 -3.94
CA LEU A 16 4.90 -8.37 -4.89
C LEU A 16 4.40 -9.79 -4.60
N ALA A 17 5.30 -10.73 -4.29
CA ALA A 17 4.90 -12.08 -3.87
C ALA A 17 4.07 -12.04 -2.58
N LEU A 18 4.45 -11.20 -1.61
CA LEU A 18 3.69 -10.99 -0.39
C LEU A 18 2.30 -10.37 -0.66
N CYS A 19 2.16 -9.49 -1.67
CA CYS A 19 0.86 -8.98 -2.09
C CYS A 19 -0.10 -10.07 -2.57
N VAL A 20 0.40 -11.25 -2.94
CA VAL A 20 -0.41 -12.39 -3.40
C VAL A 20 -0.64 -13.38 -2.26
N VAL A 21 0.42 -13.69 -1.49
CA VAL A 21 0.39 -14.68 -0.41
C VAL A 21 -0.39 -14.21 0.82
N LEU A 22 -0.18 -12.96 1.28
CA LEU A 22 -0.88 -12.47 2.48
C LEU A 22 -2.40 -12.46 2.29
N PRO A 23 -2.97 -11.91 1.21
CA PRO A 23 -4.42 -11.92 1.02
C PRO A 23 -5.02 -13.31 0.97
N MET A 24 -4.32 -14.28 0.36
CA MET A 24 -4.78 -15.68 0.38
C MET A 24 -4.88 -16.23 1.81
N ALA A 25 -3.86 -16.00 2.63
CA ALA A 25 -3.87 -16.44 4.03
C ALA A 25 -4.99 -15.77 4.84
N PHE A 26 -5.20 -14.47 4.65
CA PHE A 26 -6.25 -13.72 5.36
C PHE A 26 -7.67 -14.01 4.84
N HIS A 27 -7.83 -14.38 3.57
CA HIS A 27 -9.10 -14.88 3.05
C HIS A 27 -9.46 -16.26 3.61
N ALA A 28 -8.48 -17.15 3.80
CA ALA A 28 -8.71 -18.47 4.40
C ALA A 28 -9.32 -18.39 5.82
N ILE A 29 -9.05 -17.30 6.55
CA ILE A 29 -9.59 -17.03 7.90
C ILE A 29 -10.77 -16.05 7.90
N GLY A 30 -11.32 -15.69 6.73
CA GLY A 30 -12.51 -14.83 6.59
C GLY A 30 -12.29 -13.35 6.90
N ALA A 31 -11.05 -12.88 7.03
CA ALA A 31 -10.75 -11.53 7.52
C ALA A 31 -10.01 -10.63 6.50
N GLY A 32 -9.97 -11.03 5.22
CA GLY A 32 -9.21 -10.32 4.18
C GLY A 32 -9.64 -8.87 3.93
N GLN A 33 -10.94 -8.56 3.98
CA GLN A 33 -11.39 -7.16 3.76
C GLN A 33 -11.13 -6.25 4.98
N ALA A 34 -11.15 -6.80 6.20
CA ALA A 34 -10.93 -6.03 7.41
C ALA A 34 -9.45 -5.64 7.59
N PHE A 35 -8.52 -6.53 7.20
CA PHE A 35 -7.09 -6.34 7.47
C PHE A 35 -6.30 -5.69 6.33
N LEU A 36 -6.92 -5.46 5.16
CA LEU A 36 -6.29 -4.81 4.00
C LEU A 36 -4.87 -5.37 3.70
N PRO A 37 -4.69 -6.70 3.62
CA PRO A 37 -3.38 -7.36 3.67
C PRO A 37 -2.43 -6.95 2.55
N MET A 38 -2.93 -6.52 1.38
CA MET A 38 -2.12 -6.01 0.27
C MET A 38 -1.44 -4.67 0.54
N HIS A 39 -1.98 -3.85 1.45
CA HIS A 39 -1.47 -2.51 1.71
C HIS A 39 -0.13 -2.58 2.46
N ILE A 40 0.03 -3.55 3.35
CA ILE A 40 1.24 -3.74 4.16
C ILE A 40 2.50 -3.92 3.28
N PRO A 41 2.58 -4.91 2.37
CA PRO A 41 3.75 -5.10 1.52
C PRO A 41 4.00 -3.93 0.57
N VAL A 42 2.96 -3.25 0.07
CA VAL A 42 3.12 -2.07 -0.81
C VAL A 42 3.70 -0.87 -0.06
N LEU A 43 3.14 -0.55 1.11
CA LEU A 43 3.65 0.50 2.00
C LEU A 43 5.11 0.21 2.39
N LEU A 44 5.40 -1.04 2.75
CA LEU A 44 6.75 -1.49 3.08
C LEU A 44 7.71 -1.30 1.89
N CYS A 45 7.32 -1.69 0.68
CA CYS A 45 8.10 -1.49 -0.53
C CYS A 45 8.40 0.00 -0.79
N GLY A 46 7.42 0.88 -0.53
CA GLY A 46 7.59 2.34 -0.62
C GLY A 46 8.64 2.87 0.36
N PHE A 47 8.63 2.39 1.61
CA PHE A 47 9.64 2.75 2.62
C PHE A 47 11.05 2.24 2.28
N LEU A 48 11.16 1.00 1.79
CA LEU A 48 12.45 0.34 1.55
C LEU A 48 13.10 0.78 0.23
N CYS A 49 12.36 0.69 -0.88
CA CYS A 49 12.89 0.89 -2.22
C CYS A 49 12.61 2.30 -2.76
N GLY A 50 11.70 3.04 -2.12
CA GLY A 50 11.31 4.40 -2.50
C GLY A 50 10.10 4.45 -3.43
N TRP A 51 9.73 5.68 -3.82
CA TRP A 51 8.47 5.98 -4.51
C TRP A 51 8.26 5.24 -5.84
N GLN A 52 9.29 5.10 -6.68
CA GLN A 52 9.19 4.42 -7.98
C GLN A 52 8.82 2.93 -7.81
N TYR A 53 9.59 2.22 -6.98
CA TYR A 53 9.38 0.80 -6.72
C TYR A 53 8.09 0.56 -5.94
N GLY A 54 7.75 1.44 -4.99
CA GLY A 54 6.47 1.39 -4.27
C GLY A 54 5.27 1.56 -5.20
N ALA A 55 5.32 2.52 -6.13
CA ALA A 55 4.26 2.74 -7.12
C ALA A 55 4.10 1.53 -8.05
N VAL A 56 5.20 0.98 -8.57
CA VAL A 56 5.20 -0.23 -9.41
C VAL A 56 4.65 -1.43 -8.62
N CYS A 57 5.06 -1.59 -7.35
CA CYS A 57 4.54 -2.64 -6.48
C CYS A 57 3.04 -2.50 -6.23
N GLY A 58 2.56 -1.27 -6.02
CA GLY A 58 1.14 -0.97 -5.80
C GLY A 58 0.26 -1.16 -7.04
N LEU A 59 0.80 -0.92 -8.23
CA LEU A 59 0.11 -1.17 -9.48
C LEU A 59 0.09 -2.67 -9.83
N LEU A 60 1.25 -3.33 -9.76
CA LEU A 60 1.38 -4.72 -10.19
C LEU A 60 0.86 -5.72 -9.13
N GLY A 61 0.92 -5.39 -7.84
CA GLY A 61 0.52 -6.31 -6.77
C GLY A 61 -0.94 -6.79 -6.89
N PRO A 62 -1.92 -5.88 -6.95
CA PRO A 62 -3.33 -6.23 -7.11
C PRO A 62 -3.62 -6.87 -8.46
N LEU A 63 -2.93 -6.43 -9.52
CA LEU A 63 -3.07 -6.98 -10.86
C LEU A 63 -2.64 -8.46 -10.89
N LEU A 64 -1.45 -8.75 -10.36
CA LEU A 64 -0.93 -10.12 -10.27
C LEU A 64 -1.79 -10.98 -9.36
N SER A 65 -2.25 -10.46 -8.21
CA SER A 65 -3.16 -11.20 -7.33
C SER A 65 -4.48 -11.52 -8.03
N SER A 66 -5.06 -10.56 -8.77
CA SER A 66 -6.31 -10.76 -9.51
C SER A 66 -6.14 -11.83 -10.60
N LEU A 67 -5.04 -11.79 -11.34
CA LEU A 67 -4.73 -12.78 -12.39
C LEU A 67 -4.47 -14.19 -11.82
N LEU A 68 -3.78 -14.30 -10.70
CA LEU A 68 -3.37 -15.59 -10.13
C LEU A 68 -4.45 -16.24 -9.27
N THR A 69 -5.24 -15.44 -8.56
CA THR A 69 -6.21 -15.93 -7.56
C THR A 69 -7.67 -15.68 -7.93
N GLY A 70 -7.92 -14.93 -9.01
CA GLY A 70 -9.26 -14.45 -9.37
C GLY A 70 -9.80 -13.33 -8.47
N MET A 71 -9.04 -12.92 -7.43
CA MET A 71 -9.42 -11.88 -6.47
C MET A 71 -8.31 -10.82 -6.34
N PRO A 72 -8.63 -9.52 -6.31
CA PRO A 72 -9.96 -8.90 -6.42
C PRO A 72 -10.57 -9.01 -7.83
N PRO A 73 -11.91 -8.89 -8.00
CA PRO A 73 -12.54 -8.97 -9.31
C PRO A 73 -12.03 -7.87 -10.25
N ILE A 74 -11.71 -8.26 -11.49
CA ILE A 74 -11.02 -7.43 -12.51
C ILE A 74 -11.78 -6.13 -12.80
N PHE A 75 -13.10 -6.11 -12.67
CA PHE A 75 -13.90 -4.89 -12.79
C PHE A 75 -15.06 -4.93 -11.77
N PRO A 76 -15.37 -3.84 -11.04
CA PRO A 76 -14.71 -2.52 -10.99
C PRO A 76 -13.66 -2.36 -9.87
N ILE A 77 -13.38 -3.41 -9.07
CA ILE A 77 -12.60 -3.28 -7.83
C ILE A 77 -11.09 -3.28 -8.08
N ALA A 78 -10.58 -4.18 -8.92
CA ALA A 78 -9.13 -4.27 -9.17
C ALA A 78 -8.51 -2.94 -9.66
N PRO A 79 -9.10 -2.20 -10.62
CA PRO A 79 -8.52 -0.95 -11.10
C PRO A 79 -8.54 0.15 -10.02
N ALA A 80 -9.60 0.20 -9.20
CA ALA A 80 -9.67 1.13 -8.07
C ALA A 80 -8.57 0.83 -7.04
N MET A 81 -8.38 -0.45 -6.69
CA MET A 81 -7.34 -0.88 -5.76
C MET A 81 -5.93 -0.66 -6.31
N MET A 82 -5.71 -0.84 -7.60
CA MET A 82 -4.43 -0.55 -8.26
C MET A 82 -4.07 0.93 -8.13
N LEU A 83 -5.03 1.83 -8.36
CA LEU A 83 -4.82 3.28 -8.21
C LEU A 83 -4.58 3.66 -6.74
N GLU A 84 -5.38 3.13 -5.82
CA GLU A 84 -5.21 3.33 -4.39
C GLU A 84 -3.81 2.89 -3.93
N LEU A 85 -3.42 1.64 -4.21
CA LEU A 85 -2.15 1.08 -3.77
C LEU A 85 -0.94 1.72 -4.47
N CYS A 86 -1.07 2.11 -5.74
CA CYS A 86 -0.07 2.92 -6.42
C CYS A 86 0.17 4.25 -5.68
N ALA A 87 -0.90 4.96 -5.30
CA ALA A 87 -0.81 6.20 -4.52
C ALA A 87 -0.18 5.95 -3.14
N TYR A 88 -0.56 4.89 -2.43
CA TYR A 88 0.05 4.50 -1.16
C TYR A 88 1.57 4.27 -1.26
N GLY A 89 2.00 3.47 -2.25
CA GLY A 89 3.42 3.17 -2.47
C GLY A 89 4.23 4.40 -2.91
N LEU A 90 3.61 5.28 -3.70
CA LEU A 90 4.23 6.54 -4.13
C LEU A 90 4.37 7.53 -2.95
N LEU A 91 3.29 7.76 -2.22
CA LEU A 91 3.23 8.71 -1.11
C LEU A 91 4.14 8.30 0.04
N THR A 92 4.15 7.02 0.42
CA THR A 92 5.08 6.53 1.45
C THR A 92 6.53 6.77 1.07
N GLY A 93 6.92 6.41 -0.16
CA GLY A 93 8.29 6.59 -0.62
C GLY A 93 8.70 8.07 -0.76
N LEU A 94 7.76 8.96 -1.10
CA LEU A 94 8.01 10.40 -1.21
C LEU A 94 8.07 11.09 0.16
N PHE A 95 7.08 10.85 1.01
CA PHE A 95 7.00 11.45 2.34
C PHE A 95 8.12 10.97 3.24
N TYR A 96 8.51 9.69 3.16
CA TYR A 96 9.62 9.17 3.95
C TYR A 96 10.94 9.89 3.66
N ARG A 97 11.17 10.25 2.39
CA ARG A 97 12.35 11.03 1.97
C ARG A 97 12.24 12.51 2.37
N ARG A 98 11.07 13.13 2.17
CA ARG A 98 10.85 14.56 2.48
C ARG A 98 10.86 14.86 3.97
N LEU A 99 10.29 13.98 4.79
CA LEU A 99 10.14 14.18 6.24
C LEU A 99 11.34 13.65 7.04
N GLY A 100 12.47 13.36 6.39
CA GLY A 100 13.71 12.98 7.05
C GLY A 100 13.61 11.69 7.86
N GLY A 101 12.80 10.73 7.42
CA GLY A 101 12.68 9.43 8.08
C GLY A 101 11.59 9.31 9.16
N ASN A 102 10.70 10.30 9.29
CA ASN A 102 9.54 10.19 10.18
C ASN A 102 8.51 9.19 9.63
N LEU A 103 8.59 7.95 10.11
CA LEU A 103 7.74 6.82 9.68
C LEU A 103 6.25 7.11 9.91
N TYR A 104 5.88 7.59 11.09
CA TYR A 104 4.48 7.83 11.44
C TYR A 104 3.81 8.90 10.57
N LEU A 105 4.43 10.08 10.39
CA LEU A 105 3.85 11.11 9.53
C LEU A 105 3.78 10.66 8.07
N SER A 106 4.79 9.94 7.58
CA SER A 106 4.79 9.44 6.20
C SER A 106 3.70 8.40 5.99
N LEU A 107 3.49 7.53 6.99
CA LEU A 107 2.46 6.51 6.98
C LEU A 107 1.05 7.12 7.04
N ILE A 108 0.79 8.01 7.99
CA ILE A 108 -0.51 8.69 8.12
C ILE A 108 -0.81 9.51 6.86
N GLY A 109 0.17 10.25 6.35
CA GLY A 109 0.01 11.03 5.12
C GLY A 109 -0.30 10.16 3.90
N ALA A 110 0.38 9.02 3.76
CA ALA A 110 0.09 8.06 2.70
C ALA A 110 -1.28 7.40 2.86
N MET A 111 -1.72 7.14 4.10
CA MET A 111 -3.06 6.64 4.41
C MET A 111 -4.14 7.61 3.96
N LEU A 112 -4.05 8.88 4.35
CA LEU A 112 -5.03 9.88 3.96
C LEU A 112 -5.06 10.07 2.44
N GLY A 113 -3.88 10.20 1.81
CA GLY A 113 -3.80 10.37 0.36
C GLY A 113 -4.31 9.16 -0.43
N GLY A 114 -3.99 7.94 0.03
CA GLY A 114 -4.50 6.70 -0.56
C GLY A 114 -6.02 6.60 -0.47
N ARG A 115 -6.63 7.01 0.65
CA ARG A 115 -8.10 7.05 0.80
C ARG A 115 -8.77 8.07 -0.10
N VAL A 116 -8.16 9.25 -0.29
CA VAL A 116 -8.66 10.24 -1.25
C VAL A 116 -8.66 9.67 -2.67
N VAL A 117 -7.55 9.05 -3.08
CA VAL A 117 -7.45 8.42 -4.41
C VAL A 117 -8.44 7.26 -4.55
N SER A 118 -8.59 6.43 -3.52
CA SER A 118 -9.58 5.35 -3.47
C SER A 118 -11.00 5.88 -3.62
N GLY A 119 -11.36 6.95 -2.91
CA GLY A 119 -12.68 7.57 -3.00
C GLY A 119 -13.00 8.07 -4.40
N ILE A 120 -12.06 8.77 -5.03
CA ILE A 120 -12.20 9.28 -6.40
C ILE A 120 -12.28 8.12 -7.40
N ALA A 121 -11.36 7.16 -7.32
CA ALA A 121 -11.32 6.02 -8.24
C ALA A 121 -12.59 5.17 -8.16
N ASN A 122 -13.05 4.87 -6.94
CA ASN A 122 -14.28 4.12 -6.71
C ASN A 122 -15.52 4.90 -7.18
N ALA A 123 -15.58 6.21 -6.97
CA ALA A 123 -16.69 7.04 -7.45
C ALA A 123 -16.82 7.02 -8.98
N VAL A 124 -15.68 7.12 -9.68
CA VAL A 124 -15.67 7.08 -11.15
C VAL A 124 -15.98 5.67 -11.66
N LEU A 125 -15.30 4.65 -11.14
CA LEU A 125 -15.41 3.27 -11.65
C LEU A 125 -16.74 2.61 -11.31
N MET A 126 -17.27 2.81 -10.10
CA MET A 126 -18.60 2.28 -9.76
C MET A 126 -19.73 3.07 -10.42
N GLY A 127 -19.54 4.37 -10.65
CA GLY A 127 -20.45 5.18 -11.46
C GLY A 127 -20.57 4.65 -12.89
N ILE A 128 -19.44 4.31 -13.52
CA ILE A 128 -19.42 3.67 -14.85
C ILE A 128 -20.05 2.27 -14.82
N ALA A 129 -19.85 1.52 -13.74
CA ALA A 129 -20.41 0.17 -13.56
C ALA A 129 -21.92 0.15 -13.19
N GLY A 130 -22.58 1.31 -13.10
CA GLY A 130 -23.99 1.42 -12.75
C GLY A 130 -24.33 1.01 -11.30
N LYS A 131 -23.31 0.94 -10.42
CA LYS A 131 -23.51 0.60 -9.00
C LYS A 131 -23.65 1.87 -8.16
N PRO A 132 -24.59 1.92 -7.19
CA PRO A 132 -24.77 3.09 -6.36
C PRO A 132 -23.57 3.25 -5.41
N TYR A 133 -22.66 4.17 -5.76
CA TYR A 133 -21.54 4.56 -4.92
C TYR A 133 -21.79 5.94 -4.33
N GLY A 134 -22.37 5.96 -3.14
CA GLY A 134 -22.63 7.19 -2.38
C GLY A 134 -21.51 7.53 -1.40
N LEU A 135 -21.53 8.75 -0.89
CA LEU A 135 -20.63 9.23 0.17
C LEU A 135 -20.66 8.30 1.40
N SER A 136 -21.82 7.71 1.71
CA SER A 136 -22.02 6.74 2.80
C SER A 136 -21.25 5.43 2.59
N MET A 137 -21.21 4.92 1.36
CA MET A 137 -20.45 3.71 1.03
C MET A 137 -18.94 3.97 1.09
N PHE A 138 -18.51 5.14 0.63
CA PHE A 138 -17.13 5.59 0.80
C PHE A 138 -16.75 5.72 2.27
N LEU A 139 -17.55 6.40 3.09
CA LEU A 139 -17.30 6.57 4.53
C LEU A 139 -17.22 5.22 5.27
N SER A 140 -18.12 4.30 4.93
CA SER A 140 -18.12 2.94 5.50
C SER A 140 -16.89 2.14 5.07
N ALA A 141 -16.53 2.19 3.78
CA ALA A 141 -15.34 1.51 3.24
C ALA A 141 -14.03 2.10 3.78
N ALA A 142 -13.93 3.43 3.84
CA ALA A 142 -12.69 4.14 4.17
C ALA A 142 -12.41 4.19 5.67
N PHE A 143 -13.44 4.22 6.52
CA PHE A 143 -13.29 4.38 7.97
C PHE A 143 -13.79 3.18 8.76
N VAL A 144 -14.98 2.66 8.50
CA VAL A 144 -15.60 1.63 9.38
C VAL A 144 -14.96 0.26 9.15
N THR A 145 -14.94 -0.20 7.91
CA THR A 145 -14.38 -1.51 7.55
C THR A 145 -12.85 -1.52 7.58
N ALA A 146 -12.24 -0.36 7.29
CA ALA A 146 -10.80 -0.18 7.27
C ALA A 146 -10.16 0.05 8.64
N LEU A 147 -10.94 0.41 9.67
CA LEU A 147 -10.44 0.74 11.02
C LEU A 147 -9.50 -0.33 11.61
N PRO A 148 -9.87 -1.64 11.64
CA PRO A 148 -8.98 -2.67 12.15
C PRO A 148 -7.67 -2.77 11.34
N GLY A 149 -7.76 -2.66 10.01
CA GLY A 149 -6.58 -2.64 9.14
C GLY A 149 -5.66 -1.44 9.38
N ILE A 150 -6.23 -0.23 9.59
CA ILE A 150 -5.46 0.98 9.87
C ILE A 150 -4.70 0.84 11.20
N LEU A 151 -5.37 0.36 12.25
CA LEU A 151 -4.73 0.13 13.55
C LEU A 151 -3.55 -0.83 13.44
N ILE A 152 -3.73 -1.94 12.74
CA ILE A 152 -2.66 -2.92 12.52
C ILE A 152 -1.55 -2.33 11.66
N GLN A 153 -1.85 -1.61 10.59
CA GLN A 153 -0.83 -0.97 9.77
C GLN A 153 0.00 0.02 10.58
N LEU A 154 -0.63 0.79 11.48
CA LEU A 154 0.04 1.79 12.31
C LEU A 154 0.98 1.17 13.36
N VAL A 155 0.79 -0.10 13.72
CA VAL A 155 1.68 -0.85 14.62
C VAL A 155 2.68 -1.72 13.84
N ALA A 156 2.19 -2.52 12.88
CA ALA A 156 2.98 -3.51 12.15
C ALA A 156 4.01 -2.87 11.22
N ILE A 157 3.66 -1.80 10.49
CA ILE A 157 4.59 -1.17 9.55
C ILE A 157 5.81 -0.56 10.25
N PRO A 158 5.67 0.31 11.28
CA PRO A 158 6.84 0.86 11.94
C PRO A 158 7.68 -0.23 12.62
N LEU A 159 7.05 -1.29 13.15
CA LEU A 159 7.77 -2.43 13.73
C LEU A 159 8.59 -3.18 12.67
N LEU A 160 8.00 -3.48 11.51
CA LEU A 160 8.67 -4.13 10.38
C LEU A 160 9.81 -3.28 9.83
N VAL A 161 9.59 -1.97 9.65
CA VAL A 161 10.65 -1.08 9.16
C VAL A 161 11.78 -0.97 10.19
N ALA A 162 11.47 -0.88 11.49
CA ALA A 162 12.49 -0.87 12.54
C ALA A 162 13.28 -2.18 12.60
N ALA A 163 12.62 -3.33 12.45
CA ALA A 163 13.28 -4.64 12.38
C ALA A 163 14.21 -4.74 11.17
N LEU A 164 13.75 -4.29 10.00
CA LEU A 164 14.56 -4.28 8.77
C LEU A 164 15.72 -3.28 8.82
N GLN A 165 15.58 -2.17 9.54
CA GLN A 165 16.69 -1.26 9.83
C GLN A 165 17.74 -1.91 10.73
N LYS A 166 17.31 -2.64 11.77
CA LYS A 166 18.22 -3.42 12.62
C LYS A 166 18.93 -4.54 11.87
N ALA A 167 18.25 -5.16 10.90
CA ALA A 167 18.82 -6.18 10.02
C ALA A 167 19.74 -5.62 8.91
N GLY A 168 19.94 -4.30 8.83
CA GLY A 168 20.76 -3.66 7.79
C GLY A 168 20.15 -3.74 6.38
N LEU A 169 18.88 -4.13 6.26
CA LEU A 169 18.18 -4.21 4.98
C LEU A 169 17.59 -2.86 4.56
N ALA A 170 17.31 -1.98 5.52
CA ALA A 170 16.79 -0.63 5.32
C ALA A 170 17.73 0.43 5.95
N GLU A 171 18.09 1.46 5.20
CA GLU A 171 18.84 2.60 5.75
C GLU A 171 17.91 3.78 6.02
N LYS A 172 18.12 4.48 7.16
CA LYS A 172 17.41 5.74 7.43
C LYS A 172 17.79 6.77 6.35
N PRO A 173 16.82 7.41 5.68
CA PRO A 173 17.12 8.43 4.69
C PRO A 173 17.84 9.60 5.40
N LYS A 174 19.04 9.94 4.92
CA LYS A 174 19.73 11.16 5.36
C LYS A 174 18.82 12.34 5.01
N ARG A 175 18.42 13.12 6.02
CA ARG A 175 17.65 14.36 5.85
C ARG A 175 18.36 15.21 4.80
N HIS A 176 17.79 15.33 3.60
CA HIS A 176 18.19 16.39 2.69
C HIS A 176 17.77 17.68 3.38
N ARG A 177 18.72 18.36 4.03
CA ARG A 177 18.62 19.80 4.22
C ARG A 177 18.48 20.35 2.81
N ALA A 178 17.27 20.76 2.44
CA ALA A 178 17.10 21.70 1.34
C ALA A 178 17.94 22.92 1.74
N ALA A 179 19.08 23.07 1.05
CA ALA A 179 19.79 24.34 0.98
C ALA A 179 19.02 25.24 0.02
#